data_AF-A0AAJ2B9I4-F1
#
_entry.id   AF-A0AAJ2B9I4-F1
#
_cell.length_a   1.000
_cell.length_b   1.000
_cell.length_c   1.000
_cell.angle_alpha   90.00
_cell.angle_beta   90.00
_cell.angle_gamma   90.00
#
_symmetry.space_group_name_H-M   'P 1'
#
loop_
_entity.id
_entity.type
_entity.pdbx_description
1 polymer ?
#
loop_
_entity_poly.entity_id
_entity_poly.type
_entity_poly.pdbx_seq_one_letter_code
_entity_poly.pdbx_strand_id
1 'polypeptide(L)'
;MLSCMLYIFHEANECNNILSQNYNRFSILAVFITFGILIYTAWTLHYIKEYNKIQSETQNSILKQSRLIELSHEWNSQYFIAARNRAALIKRDFQGKEPTIYPAFANEQKIEEWQYISALAHFFERLSYIQLSGQINKEHAMAEFKEAIDYWHDFLFIVYCYDGGDEERLRTALTKLKIEYAKSAPEN
;
A
#
# COMPACT_ATOMS: atom_id res chain seq x y z
N MET A 1 36.79 81.68 16.07
CA MET A 1 37.10 80.29 15.66
C MET A 1 36.54 79.24 16.64
N LEU A 2 36.67 79.40 17.97
CA LEU A 2 36.14 78.44 18.96
C LEU A 2 34.59 78.26 18.90
N SER A 3 33.84 79.34 18.69
CA SER A 3 32.36 79.32 18.60
C SER A 3 31.85 78.51 17.39
N CYS A 4 32.49 78.63 16.22
CA CYS A 4 32.11 77.84 15.03
C CYS A 4 32.42 76.34 15.19
N MET A 5 33.50 75.98 15.89
CA MET A 5 33.82 74.56 16.15
C MET A 5 32.84 73.92 17.12
N LEU A 6 32.35 74.65 18.13
CA LEU A 6 31.33 74.15 19.06
C LEU A 6 29.98 73.94 18.37
N TYR A 7 29.60 74.81 17.44
CA TYR A 7 28.37 74.66 16.65
C TYR A 7 28.41 73.42 15.73
N ILE A 8 29.54 73.21 15.03
CA ILE A 8 29.74 72.03 14.16
C ILE A 8 29.75 70.73 14.99
N PHE A 9 30.38 70.73 16.18
CA PHE A 9 30.36 69.56 17.07
C PHE A 9 28.97 69.28 17.64
N HIS A 10 28.16 70.31 17.91
CA HIS A 10 26.79 70.14 18.40
C HIS A 10 25.88 69.56 17.31
N GLU A 11 25.89 70.12 16.09
CA GLU A 11 25.13 69.59 14.95
C GLU A 11 25.55 68.17 14.58
N ALA A 12 26.84 67.84 14.62
CA ALA A 12 27.32 66.49 14.36
C ALA A 12 26.84 65.48 15.41
N ASN A 13 26.81 65.88 16.70
CA ASN A 13 26.37 65.01 17.79
C ASN A 13 24.84 64.82 17.80
N GLU A 14 24.07 65.85 17.46
CA GLU A 14 22.62 65.75 17.26
C GLU A 14 22.28 64.86 16.05
N CYS A 15 22.98 65.03 14.93
CA CYS A 15 22.80 64.19 13.74
C CYS A 15 23.12 62.72 14.04
N ASN A 16 24.19 62.45 14.79
CA ASN A 16 24.57 61.09 15.21
C ASN A 16 23.55 60.48 16.19
N ASN A 17 22.98 61.28 17.10
CA ASN A 17 21.91 60.83 18.00
C ASN A 17 20.60 60.52 17.25
N ILE A 18 20.23 61.34 16.27
CA ILE A 18 19.05 61.12 15.42
C ILE A 18 19.24 59.86 14.55
N LEU A 19 20.43 59.67 13.96
CA LEU A 19 20.78 58.47 13.21
C LEU A 19 20.75 57.22 14.10
N SER A 20 21.36 57.27 15.29
CA SER A 20 21.37 56.20 16.30
C SER A 20 19.97 55.79 16.74
N GLN A 21 19.10 56.76 17.07
CA GLN A 21 17.73 56.49 17.51
C GLN A 21 16.87 55.93 16.37
N ASN A 22 17.00 56.46 15.16
CA ASN A 22 16.27 55.94 14.00
C ASN A 22 16.75 54.54 13.61
N TYR A 23 18.07 54.29 13.62
CA TYR A 23 18.66 52.98 13.38
C TYR A 23 18.13 51.95 14.38
N ASN A 24 18.12 52.26 15.69
CA ASN A 24 17.56 51.37 16.71
C ASN A 24 16.07 51.08 16.50
N ARG A 25 15.26 52.08 16.11
CA ARG A 25 13.83 51.88 15.81
C ARG A 25 13.60 51.00 14.58
N PHE A 26 14.35 51.22 13.51
CA PHE A 26 14.27 50.39 12.30
C PHE A 26 14.76 48.95 12.56
N SER A 27 15.80 48.75 13.37
CA SER A 27 16.26 47.42 13.77
C SER A 27 15.24 46.68 14.62
N ILE A 28 14.59 47.34 15.58
CA ILE A 28 13.52 46.73 16.39
C ILE A 28 12.33 46.34 15.50
N LEU A 29 11.90 47.24 14.60
CA LEU A 29 10.83 46.95 13.64
C LEU A 29 11.19 45.78 12.72
N ALA A 30 12.43 45.73 12.21
CA ALA A 30 12.92 44.64 11.38
C ALA A 30 12.87 43.30 12.13
N VAL A 31 13.27 43.25 13.40
CA VAL A 31 13.17 42.04 14.23
C VAL A 31 11.73 41.56 14.35
N PHE A 32 10.76 42.46 14.62
CA PHE A 32 9.35 42.07 14.69
C PHE A 32 8.81 41.56 13.36
N ILE A 33 9.18 42.18 12.24
CA ILE A 33 8.82 41.71 10.89
C ILE A 33 9.43 40.33 10.62
N THR A 34 10.71 40.13 10.93
CA THR A 34 11.39 38.84 10.77
C THR A 34 10.74 37.75 11.62
N PHE A 35 10.39 38.03 12.88
CA PHE A 35 9.64 37.10 13.73
C PHE A 35 8.26 36.78 13.15
N GLY A 36 7.53 37.78 12.64
CA GLY A 36 6.24 37.58 11.98
C GLY A 36 6.35 36.67 10.76
N ILE A 37 7.37 36.87 9.92
CA ILE A 37 7.65 36.02 8.76
C ILE A 37 8.00 34.59 9.20
N LEU A 38 8.84 34.42 10.24
CA LEU A 38 9.22 33.09 10.74
C LEU A 38 8.04 32.31 11.33
N ILE A 39 7.14 32.97 12.05
CA ILE A 39 5.93 32.33 12.59
C ILE A 39 5.01 31.90 11.44
N TYR A 40 4.82 32.76 10.44
CA TYR A 40 4.00 32.44 9.27
C TYR A 40 4.60 31.29 8.44
N THR A 41 5.92 31.25 8.24
CA THR A 41 6.58 30.15 7.52
C THR A 41 6.53 28.84 8.31
N ALA A 42 6.70 28.87 9.64
CA ALA A 42 6.53 27.68 10.48
C ALA A 42 5.09 27.13 10.40
N TRP A 43 4.09 28.02 10.42
CA TRP A 43 2.68 27.63 10.34
C TRP A 43 2.32 27.05 8.96
N THR A 44 2.82 27.64 7.87
CA THR A 44 2.61 27.11 6.51
C THR A 44 3.31 25.76 6.30
N LEU A 45 4.53 25.58 6.80
CA LEU A 45 5.24 24.30 6.77
C LEU A 45 4.50 23.20 7.54
N HIS A 46 3.89 23.54 8.68
CA HIS A 46 3.07 22.61 9.45
C HIS A 46 1.85 22.13 8.64
N TYR A 47 1.09 23.05 8.04
CA TYR A 47 -0.06 22.67 7.19
C TYR A 47 0.34 21.87 5.95
N ILE A 48 1.44 22.21 5.29
CA ILE A 48 1.94 21.43 4.15
C ILE A 48 2.25 19.99 4.59
N LYS A 49 2.85 19.81 5.77
CA LYS A 49 3.16 18.48 6.31
C LYS A 49 1.90 17.68 6.61
N GLU A 50 0.89 18.28 7.23
CA GLU A 50 -0.39 17.62 7.50
C GLU A 50 -1.13 17.26 6.21
N TYR A 51 -1.19 18.19 5.25
CA TYR A 51 -1.80 17.97 3.95
C TYR A 51 -1.12 16.81 3.19
N ASN A 52 0.22 16.79 3.15
CA ASN A 52 0.97 15.71 2.51
C ASN A 52 0.72 14.35 3.18
N LYS A 53 0.56 14.33 4.50
CA LYS A 53 0.21 13.10 5.23
C LYS A 53 -1.17 12.58 4.82
N ILE A 54 -2.19 13.45 4.83
CA ILE A 54 -3.55 13.10 4.42
C ILE A 54 -3.57 12.65 2.94
N GLN A 55 -2.85 13.34 2.07
CA GLN A 55 -2.75 12.99 0.66
C GLN A 55 -2.07 11.63 0.47
N SER A 56 -0.99 11.34 1.20
CA SER A 56 -0.31 10.04 1.15
C SER A 56 -1.21 8.90 1.63
N GLU A 57 -1.96 9.11 2.72
CA GLU A 57 -2.92 8.15 3.24
C GLU A 57 -4.06 7.89 2.24
N THR A 58 -4.55 8.95 1.58
CA THR A 58 -5.59 8.87 0.55
C THR A 58 -5.09 8.16 -0.71
N GLN A 59 -3.88 8.46 -1.16
CA GLN A 59 -3.28 7.75 -2.30
C GLN A 59 -3.07 6.26 -1.99
N ASN A 60 -2.66 5.94 -0.76
CA ASN A 60 -2.50 4.56 -0.32
C ASN A 60 -3.85 3.83 -0.26
N SER A 61 -4.92 4.47 0.24
CA SER A 61 -6.25 3.86 0.24
C SER A 61 -6.80 3.63 -1.18
N ILE A 62 -6.64 4.60 -2.08
CA ILE A 62 -6.98 4.47 -3.50
C ILE A 62 -6.20 3.33 -4.15
N LEU A 63 -4.89 3.24 -3.91
CA LEU A 63 -4.05 2.19 -4.46
C LEU A 63 -4.53 0.80 -3.97
N LYS A 64 -4.81 0.68 -2.68
CA LYS A 64 -5.34 -0.56 -2.08
C LYS A 64 -6.66 -0.98 -2.69
N GLN A 65 -7.56 -0.03 -2.93
CA GLN A 65 -8.84 -0.29 -3.58
C GLN A 65 -8.67 -0.68 -5.05
N SER A 66 -7.79 0.01 -5.79
CA SER A 66 -7.48 -0.31 -7.19
C SER A 66 -6.94 -1.72 -7.35
N ARG A 67 -6.09 -2.18 -6.42
CA ARG A 67 -5.55 -3.56 -6.44
C ARG A 67 -6.63 -4.61 -6.19
N LEU A 68 -7.58 -4.33 -5.31
CA LEU A 68 -8.73 -5.21 -5.11
C LEU A 68 -9.59 -5.30 -6.38
N ILE A 69 -9.87 -4.16 -7.02
CA ILE A 69 -10.63 -4.11 -8.28
C ILE A 69 -9.93 -4.90 -9.39
N GLU A 70 -8.61 -4.79 -9.50
CA GLU A 70 -7.81 -5.55 -10.47
C GLU A 70 -7.96 -7.07 -10.25
N LEU A 71 -7.81 -7.54 -9.01
CA LEU A 71 -7.98 -8.95 -8.66
C LEU A 71 -9.42 -9.42 -8.91
N SER A 72 -10.41 -8.58 -8.58
CA SER A 72 -11.83 -8.82 -8.85
C SER A 72 -12.09 -8.97 -10.34
N HIS A 73 -11.55 -8.06 -11.15
CA HIS A 73 -11.71 -8.08 -12.59
C HIS A 73 -11.06 -9.32 -13.20
N GLU A 74 -9.85 -9.70 -12.74
CA GLU A 74 -9.21 -10.93 -13.21
C GLU A 74 -10.06 -12.16 -12.87
N TRP A 75 -10.48 -12.27 -11.61
CA TRP A 75 -11.31 -13.37 -11.11
C TRP A 75 -12.61 -13.52 -11.91
N ASN A 76 -13.22 -12.40 -12.28
CA ASN A 76 -14.48 -12.32 -13.03
C ASN A 76 -14.31 -12.21 -14.55
N SER A 77 -13.07 -12.26 -15.06
CA SER A 77 -12.82 -12.22 -16.51
C SER A 77 -13.32 -13.50 -17.18
N GLN A 78 -13.73 -13.40 -18.45
CA GLN A 78 -14.24 -14.54 -19.21
C GLN A 78 -13.22 -15.69 -19.28
N TYR A 79 -11.94 -15.37 -19.47
CA TYR A 79 -10.86 -16.35 -19.52
C TYR A 79 -10.69 -17.08 -18.19
N PHE A 80 -10.71 -16.34 -17.08
CA PHE A 80 -10.52 -16.93 -15.75
C PHE A 80 -11.76 -17.72 -15.30
N ILE A 81 -12.98 -17.29 -15.67
CA ILE A 81 -14.20 -18.08 -15.51
C ILE A 81 -14.08 -19.42 -16.25
N ALA A 82 -13.63 -19.41 -17.51
CA ALA A 82 -13.45 -20.64 -18.27
C ALA A 82 -12.42 -21.58 -17.60
N ALA A 83 -11.30 -21.04 -17.13
CA ALA A 83 -10.29 -21.80 -16.40
C ALA A 83 -10.86 -22.43 -15.11
N ARG A 84 -11.60 -21.64 -14.32
CA ARG A 84 -12.28 -22.13 -13.10
C ARG A 84 -13.26 -23.25 -13.38
N ASN A 85 -14.09 -23.10 -14.42
CA ASN A 85 -15.06 -24.11 -14.79
C ASN A 85 -14.39 -25.41 -15.22
N ARG A 86 -13.29 -25.33 -15.99
CA ARG A 86 -12.50 -26.50 -16.39
C ARG A 86 -11.84 -27.17 -15.19
N ALA A 87 -11.20 -26.41 -14.32
CA ALA A 87 -10.62 -26.93 -13.09
C ALA A 87 -11.67 -27.56 -12.16
N ALA A 88 -12.90 -27.03 -12.14
CA ALA A 88 -13.98 -27.57 -11.32
C ALA A 88 -14.44 -28.95 -11.81
N LEU A 89 -14.46 -29.15 -13.14
CA LEU A 89 -14.69 -30.47 -13.73
C LEU A 89 -13.58 -31.43 -13.33
N ILE A 90 -12.31 -31.02 -13.42
CA ILE A 90 -11.18 -31.88 -13.00
C ILE A 90 -11.28 -32.22 -11.51
N LYS A 91 -11.53 -31.23 -10.64
CA LYS A 91 -11.73 -31.45 -9.21
C LYS A 91 -12.82 -32.49 -8.94
N ARG A 92 -13.95 -32.39 -9.65
CA ARG A 92 -15.06 -33.35 -9.52
C ARG A 92 -14.66 -34.74 -9.99
N ASP A 93 -13.99 -34.85 -11.13
CA ASP A 93 -13.63 -36.13 -11.74
C ASP A 93 -12.54 -36.87 -10.93
N PHE A 94 -11.75 -36.14 -10.13
CA PHE A 94 -10.71 -36.66 -9.24
C PHE A 94 -11.07 -36.58 -7.75
N GLN A 95 -12.33 -36.35 -7.40
CA GLN A 95 -12.75 -36.28 -6.00
C GLN A 95 -12.40 -37.57 -5.24
N GLY A 96 -11.68 -37.43 -4.13
CA GLY A 96 -11.16 -38.54 -3.32
C GLY A 96 -9.90 -39.22 -3.88
N LYS A 97 -9.33 -38.70 -4.97
CA LYS A 97 -8.09 -39.16 -5.62
C LYS A 97 -7.15 -38.01 -5.94
N GLU A 98 -7.27 -36.91 -5.21
CA GLU A 98 -6.54 -35.65 -5.44
C GLU A 98 -5.02 -35.82 -5.56
N PRO A 99 -4.33 -36.66 -4.75
CA PRO A 99 -2.88 -36.85 -4.89
C PRO A 99 -2.45 -37.47 -6.22
N THR A 100 -3.36 -38.13 -6.94
CA THR A 100 -3.07 -38.78 -8.23
C THR A 100 -3.19 -37.83 -9.42
N ILE A 101 -3.70 -36.61 -9.21
CA ILE A 101 -3.85 -35.59 -10.24
C ILE A 101 -2.48 -35.26 -10.82
N TYR A 102 -1.53 -34.79 -10.01
CA TYR A 102 -0.24 -34.36 -10.53
C TYR A 102 0.44 -35.42 -11.43
N PRO A 103 0.57 -36.71 -11.03
CA PRO A 103 1.04 -37.78 -11.92
C PRO A 103 0.21 -37.98 -13.20
N ALA A 104 -1.11 -37.86 -13.12
CA ALA A 104 -2.01 -38.07 -14.26
C ALA A 104 -1.90 -36.96 -15.31
N PHE A 105 -1.46 -35.76 -14.90
CA PHE A 105 -1.35 -34.58 -15.75
C PHE A 105 0.10 -34.22 -16.11
N ALA A 106 1.10 -34.84 -15.46
CA ALA A 106 2.52 -34.65 -15.76
C ALA A 106 2.96 -35.19 -17.15
N ASN A 107 2.12 -35.97 -17.83
CA ASN A 107 2.37 -36.43 -19.21
C ASN A 107 1.92 -35.37 -20.25
N GLU A 108 2.74 -35.15 -21.30
CA GLU A 108 2.58 -34.09 -22.30
C GLU A 108 1.18 -33.93 -22.91
N GLN A 109 0.40 -35.02 -23.01
CA GLN A 109 -0.94 -35.02 -23.60
C GLN A 109 -2.02 -34.31 -22.77
N LYS A 110 -1.76 -34.01 -21.48
CA LYS A 110 -2.74 -33.36 -20.58
C LYS A 110 -2.22 -32.07 -19.94
N ILE A 111 -1.11 -31.53 -20.42
CA ILE A 111 -0.51 -30.29 -19.93
C ILE A 111 -1.49 -29.10 -19.98
N GLU A 112 -2.33 -29.02 -21.01
CA GLU A 112 -3.34 -27.95 -21.14
C GLU A 112 -4.35 -27.97 -19.98
N GLU A 113 -4.74 -29.15 -19.49
CA GLU A 113 -5.68 -29.27 -18.38
C GLU A 113 -5.03 -28.86 -17.04
N TRP A 114 -3.73 -29.16 -16.88
CA TRP A 114 -2.93 -28.71 -15.74
C TRP A 114 -2.84 -27.19 -15.65
N GLN A 115 -2.72 -26.49 -16.79
CA GLN A 115 -2.62 -25.03 -16.83
C GLN A 115 -3.82 -24.34 -16.17
N TYR A 116 -5.03 -24.92 -16.24
CA TYR A 116 -6.20 -24.35 -15.58
C TYR A 116 -6.14 -24.45 -14.05
N ILE A 117 -5.62 -25.57 -13.52
CA ILE A 117 -5.39 -25.75 -12.08
C ILE A 117 -4.27 -24.82 -11.62
N SER A 118 -3.19 -24.70 -12.40
CA SER A 118 -2.08 -23.81 -12.10
C SER A 118 -2.47 -22.33 -12.14
N ALA A 119 -3.33 -21.91 -13.07
CA ALA A 119 -3.83 -20.54 -13.11
C ALA A 119 -4.60 -20.17 -11.81
N LEU A 120 -5.41 -21.10 -11.30
CA LEU A 120 -6.10 -20.94 -10.02
C LEU A 120 -5.12 -20.87 -8.85
N ALA A 121 -4.14 -21.77 -8.81
CA ALA A 121 -3.12 -21.81 -7.77
C ALA A 121 -2.34 -20.49 -7.70
N HIS A 122 -1.84 -20.00 -8.84
CA HIS A 122 -1.09 -18.75 -8.91
C HIS A 122 -1.95 -17.52 -8.57
N PHE A 123 -3.25 -17.52 -8.88
CA PHE A 123 -4.14 -16.47 -8.42
C PHE A 123 -4.15 -16.37 -6.89
N PHE A 124 -4.32 -17.50 -6.19
CA PHE A 124 -4.33 -17.54 -4.73
C PHE A 124 -2.95 -17.24 -4.14
N GLU A 125 -1.87 -17.69 -4.77
CA GLU A 125 -0.51 -17.32 -4.38
C GLU A 125 -0.34 -15.79 -4.42
N ARG A 126 -0.74 -15.16 -5.52
CA ARG A 126 -0.63 -13.72 -5.71
C ARG A 126 -1.55 -12.95 -4.77
N LEU A 127 -2.79 -13.43 -4.53
CA LEU A 127 -3.69 -12.86 -3.54
C LEU A 127 -3.04 -12.84 -2.15
N SER A 128 -2.43 -13.95 -1.74
CA SER A 128 -1.69 -14.07 -0.48
C SER A 128 -0.55 -13.05 -0.40
N TYR A 129 0.25 -12.95 -1.47
CA TYR A 129 1.36 -12.00 -1.52
C TYR A 129 0.92 -10.53 -1.42
N ILE A 130 -0.10 -10.14 -2.19
CA ILE A 130 -0.65 -8.77 -2.17
C ILE A 130 -1.22 -8.44 -0.79
N GLN A 131 -1.88 -9.41 -0.15
CA GLN A 131 -2.42 -9.24 1.21
C GLN A 131 -1.33 -9.09 2.27
N LEU A 132 -0.31 -9.95 2.24
CA LEU A 132 0.80 -9.93 3.20
C LEU A 132 1.66 -8.67 3.06
N SER A 133 1.81 -8.16 1.83
CA SER A 133 2.52 -6.90 1.56
C SER A 133 1.69 -5.66 1.89
N GLY A 134 0.45 -5.82 2.37
CA GLY A 134 -0.43 -4.73 2.76
C GLY A 134 -0.88 -3.87 1.58
N GLN A 135 -0.88 -4.43 0.36
CA GLN A 135 -1.27 -3.73 -0.87
C GLN A 135 -2.77 -3.74 -1.13
N ILE A 136 -3.57 -4.42 -0.30
CA ILE A 136 -5.04 -4.43 -0.33
C ILE A 136 -5.61 -4.31 1.08
N ASN A 137 -6.86 -3.86 1.19
CA ASN A 137 -7.59 -3.97 2.45
C ASN A 137 -8.01 -5.42 2.67
N LYS A 138 -7.52 -6.02 3.76
CA LYS A 138 -7.77 -7.43 4.10
C LYS A 138 -9.26 -7.73 4.23
N GLU A 139 -10.02 -6.88 4.92
CA GLU A 139 -11.45 -7.12 5.18
C GLU A 139 -12.26 -7.19 3.89
N HIS A 140 -11.97 -6.31 2.93
CA HIS A 140 -12.65 -6.31 1.64
C HIS A 140 -12.23 -7.49 0.77
N ALA A 141 -10.93 -7.82 0.73
CA ALA A 141 -10.45 -9.02 0.04
C ALA A 141 -11.06 -10.31 0.63
N MET A 142 -11.35 -10.28 1.93
CA MET A 142 -12.00 -11.37 2.63
C MET A 142 -13.48 -11.50 2.28
N ALA A 143 -14.22 -10.39 2.28
CA ALA A 143 -15.61 -10.37 1.83
C ALA A 143 -15.76 -10.88 0.39
N GLU A 144 -14.78 -10.62 -0.47
CA GLU A 144 -14.85 -10.99 -1.88
C GLU A 144 -14.42 -12.43 -2.20
N PHE A 145 -13.32 -12.92 -1.59
CA PHE A 145 -12.71 -14.20 -1.99
C PHE A 145 -12.89 -15.36 -1.00
N LYS A 146 -13.59 -15.16 0.12
CA LYS A 146 -13.71 -16.19 1.17
C LYS A 146 -14.30 -17.50 0.65
N GLU A 147 -15.45 -17.45 -0.02
CA GLU A 147 -16.11 -18.65 -0.57
C GLU A 147 -15.21 -19.39 -1.57
N ALA A 148 -14.47 -18.63 -2.38
CA ALA A 148 -13.53 -19.20 -3.34
C ALA A 148 -12.37 -19.93 -2.65
N ILE A 149 -11.77 -19.30 -1.64
CA ILE A 149 -10.68 -19.93 -0.87
C ILE A 149 -11.21 -21.18 -0.18
N ASP A 150 -12.37 -21.13 0.45
CA ASP A 150 -12.95 -22.29 1.13
C ASP A 150 -13.25 -23.44 0.17
N TYR A 151 -13.71 -23.14 -1.04
CA TYR A 151 -13.98 -24.15 -2.06
C TYR A 151 -12.71 -24.79 -2.64
N TRP A 152 -11.66 -24.01 -2.87
CA TRP A 152 -10.47 -24.46 -3.62
C TRP A 152 -9.29 -24.90 -2.74
N HIS A 153 -9.20 -24.42 -1.50
CA HIS A 153 -8.02 -24.58 -0.66
C HIS A 153 -7.54 -26.03 -0.53
N ASP A 154 -8.39 -26.92 -0.04
CA ASP A 154 -7.98 -28.30 0.28
C ASP A 154 -7.57 -29.07 -0.98
N PHE A 155 -8.31 -28.86 -2.06
CA PHE A 155 -7.99 -29.44 -3.36
C PHE A 155 -6.62 -29.02 -3.84
N LEU A 156 -6.36 -27.71 -3.93
CA LEU A 156 -5.08 -27.18 -4.40
C LEU A 156 -3.93 -27.57 -3.46
N PHE A 157 -4.16 -27.54 -2.14
CA PHE A 157 -3.16 -27.95 -1.17
C PHE A 157 -2.72 -29.40 -1.37
N ILE A 158 -3.69 -30.32 -1.52
CA ILE A 158 -3.40 -31.76 -1.69
C ILE A 158 -2.72 -32.03 -3.04
N VAL A 159 -3.21 -31.42 -4.12
CA VAL A 159 -2.66 -31.58 -5.47
C VAL A 159 -1.18 -31.20 -5.51
N TYR A 160 -0.81 -30.08 -4.88
CA TYR A 160 0.56 -29.56 -4.87
C TYR A 160 1.42 -30.10 -3.72
N CYS A 161 0.88 -30.93 -2.81
CA CYS A 161 1.67 -31.67 -1.83
C CYS A 161 2.48 -32.80 -2.46
N TYR A 162 2.08 -33.30 -3.64
CA TYR A 162 2.77 -34.40 -4.32
C TYR A 162 4.08 -33.97 -5.02
N ASP A 163 4.24 -32.67 -5.31
CA ASP A 163 5.35 -32.15 -6.13
C ASP A 163 6.61 -31.82 -5.33
N GLY A 164 7.25 -32.85 -4.77
CA GLY A 164 8.71 -32.97 -4.52
C GLY A 164 9.48 -31.91 -3.72
N GLY A 165 8.89 -30.78 -3.33
CA GLY A 165 9.54 -29.64 -2.67
C GLY A 165 9.31 -28.30 -3.38
N ASP A 166 9.20 -28.27 -4.71
CA ASP A 166 9.25 -27.03 -5.50
C ASP A 166 8.03 -26.12 -5.30
N GLU A 167 6.90 -26.69 -4.84
CA GLU A 167 5.61 -25.98 -4.68
C GLU A 167 5.32 -25.59 -3.21
N GLU A 168 6.36 -25.49 -2.37
CA GLU A 168 6.25 -25.05 -0.97
C GLU A 168 5.70 -23.62 -0.84
N ARG A 169 6.02 -22.74 -1.81
CA ARG A 169 5.53 -21.35 -1.83
C ARG A 169 4.01 -21.31 -1.92
N LEU A 170 3.42 -22.11 -2.80
CA LEU A 170 1.98 -22.20 -2.96
C LEU A 170 1.29 -22.75 -1.71
N ARG A 171 1.79 -23.85 -1.15
CA ARG A 171 1.23 -24.43 0.09
C ARG A 171 1.27 -23.44 1.25
N THR A 172 2.37 -22.71 1.37
CA THR A 172 2.52 -21.63 2.36
C THR A 172 1.51 -20.51 2.12
N ALA A 173 1.33 -20.09 0.87
CA ALA A 173 0.38 -19.05 0.51
C ALA A 173 -1.06 -19.43 0.82
N LEU A 174 -1.48 -20.65 0.43
CA LEU A 174 -2.80 -21.21 0.71
C LEU A 174 -3.05 -21.34 2.21
N THR A 175 -2.09 -21.87 2.96
CA THR A 175 -2.20 -22.00 4.43
C THR A 175 -2.38 -20.64 5.10
N LYS A 176 -1.58 -19.64 4.69
CA LYS A 176 -1.70 -18.27 5.21
C LYS A 176 -3.06 -17.66 4.90
N LEU A 177 -3.54 -17.81 3.67
CA LEU A 177 -4.89 -17.37 3.30
C LEU A 177 -5.96 -18.06 4.17
N LYS A 178 -5.90 -19.38 4.32
CA LYS A 178 -6.89 -20.12 5.13
C LYS A 178 -6.89 -19.67 6.59
N ILE A 179 -5.71 -19.50 7.19
CA ILE A 179 -5.58 -19.02 8.58
C ILE A 179 -6.11 -17.59 8.71
N GLU A 180 -5.73 -16.68 7.81
CA GLU A 180 -6.20 -15.30 7.86
C GLU A 180 -7.73 -15.22 7.69
N TYR A 181 -8.30 -16.04 6.81
CA TYR A 181 -9.72 -16.01 6.50
C TYR A 181 -10.58 -16.76 7.53
N ALA A 182 -9.99 -17.70 8.29
CA ALA A 182 -10.63 -18.35 9.43
C ALA A 182 -10.76 -17.43 10.65
N LYS A 183 -9.81 -16.51 10.87
CA LYS A 183 -9.79 -15.59 12.03
C LYS A 183 -10.91 -14.53 12.05
N SER A 184 -11.73 -14.46 11.02
CA SER A 184 -12.76 -13.44 10.79
C SER A 184 -14.18 -13.98 10.70
N ALA A 185 -14.36 -15.29 10.93
CA ALA A 185 -15.72 -15.78 11.13
C ALA A 185 -16.26 -15.06 12.38
N PRO A 186 -17.39 -14.34 12.29
CA PRO A 186 -18.03 -13.84 13.49
C PRO A 186 -18.27 -15.03 14.43
N GLU A 187 -17.90 -14.89 15.70
CA GLU A 187 -18.49 -15.74 16.73
C GLU A 187 -20.00 -15.58 16.61
N ASN A 188 -20.69 -16.68 16.32
CA ASN A 188 -22.13 -16.74 16.08
C ASN A 188 -22.95 -15.97 17.12
#